data_AF-A0A2N1TA06-F1
#
_entry.id   AF-A0A2N1TA06-F1
#
_cell.length_a   1.000
_cell.length_b   1.000
_cell.length_c   1.000
_cell.angle_alpha   90.00
_cell.angle_beta   90.00
_cell.angle_gamma   90.00
#
_symmetry.space_group_name_H-M   'P 1'
#
loop_
_entity.id
_entity.type
_entity.pdbx_description
1 polymer ?
#
loop_
_entity_poly.entity_id
_entity_poly.type
_entity_poly.pdbx_seq_one_letter_code
_entity_poly.pdbx_strand_id
1 'polypeptide(L)'
;MSESKTCSLHLSYIYVVDGNGNIAAPGETGELVVRGSNVMQGYWRAPEDTARVLRPGKYPHERVPHTGDLFTTDEEGYLYFVARKDDIIKTRGKRV
;
A
#
# COMPACT_ATOMS: atom_id res chain seq x y z
N MET A 1 31.80 -3.52 24.56
CA MET A 1 31.36 -2.43 23.66
C MET A 1 31.60 -2.91 22.23
N SER A 2 30.58 -3.47 21.57
CA SER A 2 30.64 -3.77 20.15
C SER A 2 29.41 -3.14 19.53
N GLU A 3 29.60 -1.99 18.89
CA GLU A 3 28.55 -1.33 18.12
C GLU A 3 28.15 -2.25 16.98
N SER A 4 26.97 -2.88 17.12
CA SER A 4 26.32 -3.57 16.02
C SER A 4 26.06 -2.54 14.93
N LYS A 5 26.86 -2.59 13.87
CA LYS A 5 26.60 -1.87 12.63
C LYS A 5 25.26 -2.35 12.09
N THR A 6 24.20 -1.61 12.37
CA THR A 6 22.89 -1.82 11.76
C THR A 6 23.03 -1.52 10.26
N CYS A 7 23.21 -2.57 9.46
CA CYS A 7 23.09 -2.49 8.02
C CYS A 7 21.61 -2.19 7.71
N SER A 8 21.28 -0.92 7.47
CA SER A 8 19.94 -0.49 7.07
C SER A 8 19.66 -1.04 5.67
N LEU A 9 19.15 -2.26 5.60
CA LEU A 9 18.61 -2.82 4.37
C LEU A 9 17.30 -2.09 4.07
N HIS A 10 17.36 -1.13 3.14
CA HIS A 10 16.21 -0.36 2.64
C HIS A 10 15.34 -1.22 1.72
N LEU A 11 14.85 -2.35 2.21
CA LEU A 11 13.99 -3.24 1.44
C LEU A 11 12.57 -2.68 1.45
N SER A 12 12.28 -1.88 0.42
CA SER A 12 10.91 -1.46 0.09
C SER A 12 10.30 -2.48 -0.87
N TYR A 13 9.12 -3.00 -0.54
CA TYR A 13 8.38 -3.94 -1.35
C TYR A 13 7.06 -3.31 -1.77
N ILE A 14 6.69 -3.52 -3.03
CA ILE A 14 5.40 -3.10 -3.57
C ILE A 14 4.70 -4.36 -4.08
N TYR A 15 3.44 -4.54 -3.71
CA TYR A 15 2.65 -5.69 -4.12
C TYR A 15 1.16 -5.32 -4.20
N VAL A 16 0.41 -6.10 -4.97
CA VAL A 16 -1.03 -5.96 -5.16
C VAL A 16 -1.75 -6.94 -4.25
N VAL A 17 -2.78 -6.50 -3.54
CA VAL A 17 -3.60 -7.36 -2.68
C VAL A 17 -5.05 -7.47 -3.17
N ASP A 18 -5.60 -8.67 -3.12
CA ASP A 18 -7.00 -8.95 -3.44
C ASP A 18 -7.96 -8.38 -2.37
N GLY A 19 -9.27 -8.56 -2.58
CA GLY A 19 -10.30 -8.14 -1.64
C GLY A 19 -10.25 -8.83 -0.27
N ASN A 20 -9.53 -9.95 -0.16
CA ASN A 20 -9.34 -10.72 1.08
C ASN A 20 -8.03 -10.35 1.80
N GLY A 21 -7.18 -9.51 1.19
CA GLY A 21 -5.87 -9.13 1.73
C GLY A 21 -4.72 -10.09 1.39
N ASN A 22 -4.92 -11.04 0.48
CA ASN A 22 -3.86 -11.90 -0.04
C ASN A 22 -3.16 -11.23 -1.22
N ILE A 23 -1.93 -11.66 -1.55
CA ILE A 23 -1.27 -11.18 -2.77
C ILE A 23 -2.08 -11.66 -3.98
N ALA A 24 -2.46 -10.71 -4.84
CA ALA A 24 -3.22 -10.98 -6.06
C ALA A 24 -2.39 -11.79 -7.06
N ALA A 25 -3.04 -12.70 -7.79
CA ALA A 25 -2.38 -13.43 -8.86
C ALA A 25 -2.11 -12.53 -10.08
N PRO A 26 -1.14 -12.88 -10.97
CA PRO A 26 -1.00 -12.20 -12.25
C PRO A 26 -2.33 -12.15 -13.03
N GLY A 27 -2.67 -10.97 -13.54
CA GLY A 27 -3.92 -10.67 -14.23
C GLY A 27 -5.11 -10.34 -13.31
N GLU A 28 -4.97 -10.51 -12.00
CA GLU A 28 -5.99 -10.16 -11.02
C GLU A 28 -5.85 -8.70 -10.57
N THR A 29 -6.95 -7.96 -10.59
CA THR A 29 -6.98 -6.58 -10.10
C THR A 29 -7.11 -6.56 -8.59
N GLY A 30 -6.22 -5.81 -7.93
CA GLY A 30 -6.24 -5.60 -6.49
C GLY A 30 -5.73 -4.21 -6.10
N GLU A 31 -5.65 -3.94 -4.80
CA GLU A 31 -5.16 -2.68 -4.26
C GLU A 31 -3.63 -2.70 -4.13
N LEU A 32 -2.97 -1.62 -4.53
CA LEU A 32 -1.52 -1.47 -4.36
C LEU A 32 -1.18 -1.22 -2.88
N VAL A 33 -0.19 -1.95 -2.39
CA VAL A 33 0.32 -1.84 -1.02
C VAL A 33 1.82 -1.67 -1.05
N VAL A 34 2.33 -0.76 -0.22
CA VAL A 34 3.75 -0.45 -0.11
C VAL A 34 4.27 -0.79 1.28
N ARG A 35 5.31 -1.60 1.35
CA ARG A 35 5.97 -1.99 2.60
C ARG A 35 7.40 -1.47 2.61
N GLY A 36 7.88 -1.02 3.76
CA GLY A 36 9.29 -0.66 3.93
C GLY A 36 9.51 0.45 4.94
N SER A 37 10.76 0.84 5.13
CA SER A 37 11.15 1.92 6.04
C SER A 37 10.66 3.31 5.61
N ASN A 38 10.24 3.45 4.34
CA ASN A 38 9.72 4.69 3.78
C ASN A 38 8.21 4.91 4.06
N VAL A 39 7.54 3.98 4.73
CA VAL A 39 6.12 4.11 5.08
C VAL A 39 5.96 5.17 6.18
N MET A 40 5.01 6.08 5.99
CA MET A 40 4.69 7.11 6.98
C MET A 40 4.25 6.49 8.33
N GLN A 41 4.49 7.19 9.44
CA GLN A 41 3.96 6.79 10.75
C GLN A 41 2.46 7.05 10.89
N GLY A 42 1.94 8.00 10.10
CA GLY A 42 0.54 8.40 10.10
C GLY A 42 0.36 9.88 9.78
N TYR A 43 -0.88 10.32 9.79
CA TYR A 43 -1.26 11.71 9.60
C TYR A 43 -1.19 12.47 10.93
N TRP A 44 -0.66 13.69 10.88
CA TRP A 44 -0.52 14.55 12.06
C TRP A 44 -1.89 14.84 12.69
N ARG A 45 -2.05 14.49 13.98
CA ARG A 45 -3.29 14.67 14.76
C ARG A 45 -4.55 14.07 14.14
N ALA A 46 -4.41 13.08 13.25
CA ALA A 46 -5.54 12.41 12.60
C ALA A 46 -5.43 10.87 12.77
N PRO A 47 -5.69 10.34 13.98
CA PRO A 47 -5.55 8.92 14.28
C PRO A 47 -6.55 8.04 13.51
N GLU A 48 -7.76 8.53 13.24
CA GLU A 48 -8.80 7.79 12.49
C GLU A 48 -8.40 7.61 11.02
N ASP A 49 -7.95 8.69 10.36
CA ASP A 49 -7.44 8.63 8.99
C ASP A 49 -6.21 7.72 8.88
N THR A 50 -5.34 7.79 9.90
CA THR A 50 -4.16 6.93 9.99
C THR A 50 -4.57 5.47 10.09
N ALA A 51 -5.54 5.12 10.93
CA ALA A 51 -6.04 3.75 11.08
C ALA A 51 -6.73 3.23 9.80
N ARG A 52 -7.37 4.11 9.05
CA ARG A 52 -8.04 3.77 7.78
C ARG A 52 -7.06 3.43 6.67
N VAL A 53 -5.97 4.20 6.54
CA VAL A 53 -4.95 4.02 5.49
C VAL A 53 -3.91 2.99 5.89
N LEU A 54 -3.36 3.07 7.11
CA LEU A 54 -2.35 2.15 7.61
C LEU A 54 -2.99 0.96 8.31
N ARG A 55 -3.12 -0.16 7.58
CA ARG A 55 -3.70 -1.41 8.09
C ARG A 55 -2.61 -2.40 8.54
N PRO A 56 -2.94 -3.38 9.40
CA PRO A 56 -1.99 -4.42 9.79
C PRO A 56 -1.41 -5.13 8.56
N GLY A 57 -0.09 -5.24 8.50
CA GLY A 57 0.62 -5.99 7.47
C GLY A 57 0.77 -7.47 7.84
N LYS A 58 1.69 -8.16 7.15
CA LYS A 58 1.94 -9.59 7.35
C LYS A 58 2.55 -9.90 8.72
N TYR A 59 3.29 -8.95 9.29
CA TYR A 59 4.00 -9.12 10.55
C TYR A 59 3.28 -8.42 11.73
N PRO A 60 3.39 -8.93 12.98
CA PRO A 60 2.62 -8.44 14.15
C PRO A 60 2.82 -6.97 14.55
N HIS A 61 3.80 -6.28 13.98
CA HIS A 61 4.11 -4.86 14.25
C HIS A 61 4.18 -4.02 12.98
N GLU A 62 3.83 -4.63 11.84
CA GLU A 62 3.89 -3.98 10.55
C GLU A 62 2.57 -3.29 10.26
N ARG A 63 2.66 -2.06 9.77
CA ARG A 63 1.54 -1.34 9.20
C ARG A 63 1.90 -0.94 7.79
N VAL A 64 0.99 -1.23 6.86
CA VAL A 64 1.17 -0.93 5.44
C VAL A 64 0.08 0.04 4.98
N PRO A 65 0.42 1.06 4.18
CA PRO A 65 -0.55 1.93 3.56
C PRO A 65 -1.25 1.18 2.42
N HIS A 66 -2.57 1.13 2.54
CA HIS A 66 -3.45 0.84 1.42
C HIS A 66 -3.64 2.14 0.63
N THR A 67 -3.09 2.21 -0.59
CA THR A 67 -2.99 3.49 -1.33
C THR A 67 -4.31 3.94 -1.94
N GLY A 68 -5.28 3.03 -2.06
CA GLY A 68 -6.51 3.23 -2.81
C GLY A 68 -6.33 3.12 -4.32
N ASP A 69 -5.12 2.86 -4.84
CA ASP A 69 -4.91 2.61 -6.27
C ASP A 69 -5.15 1.14 -6.59
N LEU A 70 -5.87 0.88 -7.69
CA LEU A 70 -6.08 -0.46 -8.20
C LEU A 70 -5.09 -0.76 -9.32
N PHE A 71 -4.42 -1.90 -9.19
CA PHE A 71 -3.40 -2.39 -10.12
C PHE A 71 -3.64 -3.86 -10.44
N THR A 72 -3.10 -4.30 -11.57
CA THR A 72 -2.90 -5.72 -11.90
C THR A 72 -1.42 -5.95 -12.18
N THR A 73 -0.93 -7.18 -11.95
CA THR A 73 0.42 -7.58 -12.33
C THR A 73 0.42 -8.52 -13.53
N ASP A 74 1.52 -8.61 -14.26
CA ASP A 74 1.77 -9.73 -15.19
C ASP A 74 2.63 -10.83 -14.54
N GLU A 75 2.99 -11.85 -15.31
CA GLU A 75 3.84 -12.97 -14.87
C GLU A 75 5.28 -12.55 -14.55
N GLU A 76 5.73 -11.42 -15.11
CA GLU A 76 7.06 -10.85 -14.87
C GLU A 76 7.09 -9.88 -13.67
N GLY A 77 5.91 -9.53 -13.13
CA GLY A 77 5.74 -8.66 -11.97
C GLY A 77 5.62 -7.17 -12.30
N TYR A 78 5.40 -6.80 -13.57
CA TYR A 78 5.11 -5.41 -13.94
C TYR A 78 3.74 -5.00 -13.43
N LEU A 79 3.64 -3.75 -12.98
CA LEU A 79 2.43 -3.17 -12.43
C LEU A 79 1.70 -2.35 -13.49
N TYR A 80 0.44 -2.68 -13.72
CA TYR A 80 -0.45 -1.95 -14.62
C TYR A 80 -1.53 -1.24 -13.83
N PHE A 81 -1.59 0.08 -13.97
CA PHE A 81 -2.61 0.90 -13.32
C PHE A 81 -3.99 0.65 -13.94
N VAL A 82 -5.00 0.42 -13.10
CA VAL A 82 -6.38 0.15 -13.52
C VAL A 82 -7.29 1.33 -13.21
N ALA A 83 -7.35 1.76 -11.95
CA ALA A 83 -8.27 2.80 -11.47
C ALA A 83 -7.91 3.28 -10.05
N ARG A 84 -8.66 4.23 -9.51
CA ARG A 84 -8.66 4.52 -8.06
C ARG A 84 -9.92 3.93 -7.43
N LYS A 85 -9.76 3.28 -6.28
CA LYS A 85 -10.88 2.81 -5.45
C LYS A 85 -11.80 3.95 -5.04
N ASP A 86 -11.20 5.12 -4.80
CA ASP A 86 -11.88 6.35 -4.44
C ASP A 86 -12.03 7.30 -5.62
N ASP A 87 -12.11 6.80 -6.86
CA ASP A 87 -12.35 7.62 -8.06
C ASP A 87 -13.57 8.52 -7.84
N ILE A 88 -13.30 9.72 -7.33
CA ILE A 88 -14.19 10.86 -7.33
C ILE A 88 -14.35 11.15 -8.80
N ILE A 89 -15.47 10.74 -9.38
CA ILE A 89 -15.86 11.17 -10.71
C ILE A 89 -16.02 12.70 -10.63
N LYS A 90 -14.98 13.45 -11.00
CA LYS A 90 -15.10 14.89 -11.22
C LYS A 90 -15.84 15.13 -12.53
N THR A 91 -17.15 14.85 -12.55
CA THR A 91 -18.00 15.41 -13.59
C THR A 91 -18.25 16.87 -13.26
N ARG A 92 -17.79 17.77 -14.15
CA ARG A 92 -18.08 19.22 -14.09
C ARG A 92 -17.70 19.92 -12.78
N GLY A 93 -16.61 19.50 -12.13
CA GLY A 93 -16.04 20.23 -10.98
C GLY A 93 -16.82 20.11 -9.65
N LYS A 94 -17.76 19.15 -9.53
CA LYS A 94 -18.37 18.81 -8.25
C LYS A 94 -17.88 17.44 -7.77
N ARG A 95 -17.69 17.34 -6.45
CA ARG A 95 -17.32 16.12 -5.74
C ARG A 95 -18.61 15.32 -5.55
N VAL A 96 -18.71 14.17 -6.21
CA VAL A 96 -19.75 13.15 -5.97
C VAL A 96 -19.11 11.92 -5.38
#